data_AF-A0A8H8UB52-F1
#
_entry.id   AF-A0A8H8UB52-F1
#
_cell.length_a   1.000
_cell.length_b   1.000
_cell.length_c   1.000
_cell.angle_alpha   90.00
_cell.angle_beta   90.00
_cell.angle_gamma   90.00
#
_symmetry.space_group_name_H-M   'P 1'
#
loop_
_entity.id
_entity.type
_entity.pdbx_description
1 polymer ?
#
loop_
_entity_poly.entity_id
_entity_poly.type
_entity_poly.pdbx_seq_one_letter_code
_entity_poly.pdbx_strand_id
1 'polypeptide(L)'
;LLSPITPPPPPPSLFSGHQRSSTNNATEQQAEQGEAWCEANPMTQPITLPQAALEALDKGEIGIVKPRDYKGELDRPRPGVWAGKTKSSSPDSCITSSIPLYSVDAHSPMRTGWKKTIYYEVRISPRNRREVSLAMGFAAPPYPTFRLPGWHRGCLAVHGDDGSKYINDRWGGKDFIAPFQPGQTLGIGMTFTARDIDAPPSYGPAQTTEQVPIDVEIFFTRDGRKDGSWNLHEEGDAEQDLPVTGLEGFNDLYAAVGTFENVEFEIIFNHKEWMYRL
;
A
#
# COMPACT_ATOMS: atom_id res chain seq x y z
N LEU A 1 9.11 62.46 -7.64
CA LEU A 1 8.69 61.35 -6.74
C LEU A 1 8.75 60.07 -7.58
N LEU A 2 9.86 59.33 -7.48
CA LEU A 2 10.06 58.07 -8.17
C LEU A 2 9.53 56.95 -7.27
N SER A 3 8.53 56.20 -7.74
CA SER A 3 7.99 55.04 -7.04
C SER A 3 9.03 53.90 -7.03
N PRO A 4 9.21 53.17 -5.91
CA PRO A 4 10.14 52.06 -5.88
C PRO A 4 9.58 50.88 -6.69
N ILE A 5 10.41 50.36 -7.60
CA ILE A 5 10.14 49.12 -8.33
C ILE A 5 10.26 47.98 -7.31
N THR A 6 9.14 47.35 -6.97
CA THR A 6 9.13 46.09 -6.22
C THR A 6 9.76 45.00 -7.10
N PRO A 7 10.73 44.22 -6.60
CA PRO A 7 11.22 43.06 -7.34
C PRO A 7 10.07 42.07 -7.57
N PRO A 8 10.07 41.34 -8.71
CA PRO A 8 9.09 40.29 -8.93
C PRO A 8 9.15 39.27 -7.78
N PRO A 9 8.02 38.65 -7.41
CA PRO A 9 8.04 37.56 -6.44
C PRO A 9 9.02 36.48 -6.92
N PRO A 10 9.75 35.83 -6.00
CA PRO A 10 10.62 34.74 -6.36
C PRO A 10 9.81 33.70 -7.15
N PRO A 11 10.39 33.06 -8.19
CA PRO A 11 9.72 31.96 -8.86
C PRO A 11 9.29 30.93 -7.82
N PRO A 12 8.08 30.33 -7.96
CA PRO A 12 7.64 29.29 -7.03
C PRO A 12 8.74 28.25 -6.91
N SER A 13 9.07 27.87 -5.68
CA SER A 13 10.08 26.85 -5.43
C SER A 13 9.59 25.54 -6.04
N LEU A 14 10.07 25.19 -7.23
CA LEU A 14 9.78 23.91 -7.89
C LEU A 14 10.38 22.69 -7.15
N PHE A 15 10.89 22.89 -5.93
CA PHE A 15 11.71 21.94 -5.17
C PHE A 15 11.48 22.03 -3.64
N SER A 16 10.24 22.28 -3.19
CA SER A 16 9.89 22.20 -1.76
C SER A 16 8.96 21.02 -1.50
N GLY A 17 9.55 19.89 -1.09
CA GLY A 17 8.86 18.65 -0.74
C GLY A 17 9.77 17.48 -1.08
N HIS A 18 10.19 16.72 -0.06
CA HIS A 18 11.09 15.57 -0.07
C HIS A 18 11.14 14.77 -1.40
N GLN A 19 11.93 15.22 -2.37
CA GLN A 19 11.89 14.68 -3.74
C GLN A 19 12.74 13.41 -3.94
N ARG A 20 13.25 12.82 -2.84
CA ARG A 20 14.06 11.59 -2.83
C ARG A 20 13.90 10.90 -1.48
N SER A 21 13.46 9.64 -1.49
CA SER A 21 13.68 8.76 -0.34
C SER A 21 15.20 8.64 -0.14
N SER A 22 15.68 8.53 1.10
CA SER A 22 17.13 8.57 1.35
C SER A 22 17.88 7.33 0.83
N THR A 23 17.16 6.28 0.41
CA THR A 23 17.71 4.91 0.28
C THR A 23 17.31 4.20 -1.02
N ASN A 24 16.04 4.18 -1.44
CA ASN A 24 15.63 3.58 -2.72
C ASN A 24 14.78 4.53 -3.59
N ASN A 25 15.43 5.14 -4.59
CA ASN A 25 14.75 5.95 -5.58
C ASN A 25 14.69 5.19 -6.89
N ALA A 26 13.48 5.00 -7.42
CA ALA A 26 13.30 4.61 -8.80
C ALA A 26 14.02 5.58 -9.74
N THR A 27 14.61 5.07 -10.82
CA THR A 27 15.10 5.98 -11.86
C THR A 27 13.91 6.70 -12.50
N GLU A 28 14.14 7.93 -12.97
CA GLU A 28 13.13 8.72 -13.70
C GLU A 28 12.52 7.92 -14.86
N GLN A 29 13.36 7.19 -15.60
CA GLN A 29 12.93 6.30 -16.68
C GLN A 29 11.97 5.20 -16.21
N GLN A 30 12.20 4.58 -15.04
CA GLN A 30 11.29 3.56 -14.51
C GLN A 30 9.97 4.16 -14.00
N ALA A 31 10.02 5.40 -13.48
CA ALA A 31 8.82 6.13 -13.09
C ALA A 31 7.95 6.43 -14.33
N GLU A 32 8.53 7.00 -15.39
CA GLU A 32 7.87 7.27 -16.67
C GLU A 32 7.32 6.00 -17.31
N GLN A 33 8.09 4.90 -17.31
CA GLN A 33 7.63 3.61 -17.83
C GLN A 33 6.42 3.08 -17.05
N GLY A 34 6.43 3.23 -15.72
CA GLY A 34 5.31 2.84 -14.87
C GLY A 34 4.05 3.67 -15.13
N GLU A 35 4.20 4.97 -15.40
CA GLU A 35 3.10 5.86 -15.74
C GLU A 35 2.49 5.52 -17.10
N ALA A 36 3.32 5.42 -18.15
CA ALA A 36 2.88 5.00 -19.47
C ALA A 36 2.18 3.63 -19.43
N TRP A 37 2.66 2.71 -18.59
CA TRP A 37 1.99 1.44 -18.38
C TRP A 37 0.63 1.61 -17.72
N CYS A 38 0.50 2.47 -16.70
CA CYS A 38 -0.77 2.72 -16.01
C CYS A 38 -1.81 3.38 -16.92
N GLU A 39 -1.39 4.27 -17.82
CA GLU A 39 -2.25 4.88 -18.84
C GLU A 39 -2.77 3.83 -19.84
N ALA A 40 -1.87 2.95 -20.30
CA ALA A 40 -2.23 1.89 -21.25
C ALA A 40 -3.07 0.76 -20.62
N ASN A 41 -3.10 0.64 -19.29
CA ASN A 41 -3.78 -0.41 -18.56
C ASN A 41 -4.69 0.21 -17.48
N PRO A 42 -5.88 0.75 -17.81
CA PRO A 42 -6.77 1.36 -16.81
C PRO A 42 -7.23 0.34 -15.75
N MET A 43 -7.59 0.84 -14.56
CA MET A 43 -8.09 -0.01 -13.46
C MET A 43 -9.31 -0.82 -13.88
N THR A 44 -9.31 -2.10 -13.52
CA THR A 44 -10.47 -2.97 -13.77
C THR A 44 -11.59 -2.65 -12.80
N GLN A 45 -12.82 -2.86 -13.26
CA GLN A 45 -14.01 -2.80 -12.42
C GLN A 45 -14.01 -3.95 -11.40
N PRO A 46 -14.73 -3.81 -10.27
CA PRO A 46 -14.90 -4.89 -9.31
C PRO A 46 -15.44 -6.16 -9.95
N ILE A 47 -14.98 -7.31 -9.44
CA ILE A 47 -15.40 -8.62 -9.90
C ILE A 47 -16.27 -9.32 -8.85
N THR A 48 -17.22 -10.12 -9.33
CA THR A 48 -17.93 -11.08 -8.47
C THR A 48 -17.03 -12.29 -8.24
N LEU A 49 -16.68 -12.53 -6.98
CA LEU A 49 -15.84 -13.67 -6.62
C LEU A 49 -16.65 -14.98 -6.66
N PRO A 50 -16.07 -16.07 -7.22
CA PRO A 50 -16.69 -17.39 -7.08
C PRO A 50 -16.67 -17.83 -5.61
N GLN A 51 -17.64 -18.67 -5.22
CA GLN A 51 -17.78 -19.18 -3.85
C GLN A 51 -16.48 -19.76 -3.28
N ALA A 52 -15.73 -20.53 -4.08
CA ALA A 52 -14.45 -21.11 -3.67
C ALA A 52 -13.39 -20.05 -3.31
N ALA A 53 -13.42 -18.87 -3.96
CA ALA A 53 -12.51 -17.76 -3.63
C ALA A 53 -12.90 -17.08 -2.31
N LEU A 54 -14.20 -16.93 -2.04
CA LEU A 54 -14.69 -16.43 -0.75
C LEU A 54 -14.31 -17.38 0.39
N GLU A 55 -14.48 -18.69 0.21
CA GLU A 55 -14.06 -19.69 1.19
C GLU A 55 -12.54 -19.70 1.42
N ALA A 56 -11.74 -19.51 0.37
CA ALA A 56 -10.30 -19.40 0.48
C ALA A 56 -9.89 -18.14 1.26
N LEU A 57 -10.59 -17.03 1.03
CA LEU A 57 -10.38 -15.78 1.76
C LEU A 57 -10.71 -15.94 3.25
N ASP A 58 -11.86 -16.54 3.58
CA ASP A 58 -12.28 -16.78 4.96
C ASP A 58 -11.31 -17.68 5.73
N LYS A 59 -10.73 -18.68 5.05
CA LYS A 59 -9.71 -19.58 5.62
C LYS A 59 -8.31 -18.95 5.67
N GLY A 60 -8.10 -17.80 5.02
CA GLY A 60 -6.77 -17.22 4.83
C GLY A 60 -5.86 -18.05 3.91
N GLU A 61 -6.42 -18.95 3.10
CA GLU A 61 -5.68 -19.83 2.19
C GLU A 61 -5.42 -19.17 0.82
N ILE A 62 -4.95 -17.92 0.88
CA ILE A 62 -4.80 -17.04 -0.28
C ILE A 62 -3.55 -17.41 -1.06
N GLY A 63 -3.70 -17.51 -2.39
CA GLY A 63 -2.57 -17.69 -3.31
C GLY A 63 -1.90 -16.36 -3.64
N ILE A 64 -0.80 -16.41 -4.39
CA ILE A 64 -0.13 -15.21 -4.90
C ILE A 64 0.14 -15.32 -6.40
N VAL A 65 0.37 -14.18 -7.03
CA VAL A 65 0.88 -14.07 -8.39
C VAL A 65 2.33 -13.62 -8.32
N LYS A 66 3.25 -14.51 -8.74
CA LYS A 66 4.68 -14.20 -8.85
C LYS A 66 4.92 -13.32 -10.08
N PRO A 67 5.52 -12.13 -9.94
CA PRO A 67 5.77 -11.27 -11.08
C PRO A 67 6.96 -11.80 -11.89
N ARG A 68 6.96 -11.51 -13.20
CA ARG A 68 7.99 -12.02 -14.13
C ARG A 68 9.41 -11.59 -13.74
N ASP A 69 9.54 -10.38 -13.19
CA ASP A 69 10.83 -9.80 -12.80
C ASP A 69 11.37 -10.33 -11.47
N TYR A 70 10.59 -11.15 -10.73
CA TYR A 70 11.03 -11.74 -9.47
C TYR A 70 12.17 -12.74 -9.67
N LYS A 71 13.38 -12.35 -9.27
CA LYS A 71 14.57 -13.22 -9.33
C LYS A 71 14.80 -13.90 -7.98
N GLY A 72 14.14 -15.04 -7.79
CA GLY A 72 14.20 -15.74 -6.51
C GLY A 72 13.30 -16.96 -6.40
N GLU A 73 13.30 -17.53 -5.20
CA GLU A 73 12.43 -18.63 -4.76
C GLU A 73 11.19 -18.04 -4.09
N LEU A 74 10.04 -18.64 -4.36
CA LEU A 74 8.77 -18.19 -3.80
C LEU A 74 7.84 -19.40 -3.68
N ASP A 75 7.85 -19.99 -2.49
CA ASP A 75 7.24 -21.29 -2.22
C ASP A 75 6.11 -21.16 -1.20
N ARG A 76 5.18 -22.11 -1.21
CA ARG A 76 4.08 -22.18 -0.25
C ARG A 76 4.38 -23.26 0.80
N PRO A 77 5.09 -22.94 1.91
CA PRO A 77 5.42 -23.94 2.92
C PRO A 77 4.19 -24.54 3.61
N ARG A 78 3.09 -23.78 3.71
CA ARG A 78 1.85 -24.19 4.37
C ARG A 78 0.65 -23.35 3.87
N PRO A 79 -0.60 -23.79 4.10
CA PRO A 79 -1.77 -23.05 3.65
C PRO A 79 -1.78 -21.60 4.16
N GLY A 80 -1.94 -20.64 3.25
CA GLY A 80 -1.98 -19.21 3.60
C GLY A 80 -0.64 -18.57 3.96
N VAL A 81 0.49 -19.29 3.81
CA VAL A 81 1.83 -18.72 4.04
C VAL A 81 2.72 -18.95 2.82
N TRP A 82 3.43 -17.91 2.42
CA TRP A 82 4.35 -17.92 1.28
C TRP A 82 5.73 -17.45 1.69
N ALA A 83 6.74 -18.31 1.53
CA ALA A 83 8.14 -18.00 1.84
C ALA A 83 8.85 -17.51 0.56
N GLY A 84 9.44 -16.32 0.63
CA GLY A 84 10.13 -15.68 -0.49
C GLY A 84 11.60 -15.42 -0.18
N LYS A 85 12.44 -15.55 -1.21
CA LYS A 85 13.86 -15.17 -1.16
C LYS A 85 14.33 -14.63 -2.50
N THR A 86 14.85 -13.42 -2.52
CA THR A 86 15.35 -12.75 -3.73
C THR A 86 16.88 -12.71 -3.80
N LYS A 87 17.44 -12.60 -5.01
CA LYS A 87 18.89 -12.41 -5.23
C LYS A 87 19.28 -10.93 -5.11
N SER A 88 20.54 -10.62 -4.78
CA SER A 88 21.02 -9.23 -4.74
C SER A 88 20.85 -8.45 -6.06
N SER A 89 20.79 -9.15 -7.19
CA SER A 89 20.53 -8.56 -8.52
C SER A 89 19.04 -8.46 -8.89
N SER A 90 18.13 -8.67 -7.94
CA SER A 90 16.69 -8.56 -8.17
C SER A 90 16.33 -7.10 -8.41
N PRO A 91 15.64 -6.79 -9.52
CA PRO A 91 15.05 -5.47 -9.70
C PRO A 91 13.84 -5.31 -8.78
N ASP A 92 13.24 -4.13 -8.80
CA ASP A 92 11.91 -3.91 -8.24
C ASP A 92 10.91 -4.91 -8.80
N SER A 93 10.11 -5.48 -7.91
CA SER A 93 9.04 -6.40 -8.26
C SER A 93 7.91 -6.31 -7.24
N CYS A 94 6.68 -6.50 -7.69
CA CYS A 94 5.49 -6.49 -6.85
C CYS A 94 4.74 -7.82 -6.96
N ILE A 95 4.76 -8.59 -5.88
CA ILE A 95 3.97 -9.81 -5.70
C ILE A 95 2.56 -9.36 -5.28
N THR A 96 1.53 -9.93 -5.89
CA THR A 96 0.14 -9.68 -5.46
C THR A 96 -0.53 -10.94 -4.93
N SER A 97 -1.58 -10.81 -4.12
CA SER A 97 -2.49 -11.94 -3.87
C SER A 97 -3.13 -12.40 -5.19
N SER A 98 -3.59 -13.66 -5.23
CA SER A 98 -4.28 -14.23 -6.40
C SER A 98 -5.77 -13.90 -6.45
N ILE A 99 -6.33 -13.47 -5.32
CA ILE A 99 -7.71 -13.00 -5.15
C ILE A 99 -7.69 -11.71 -4.32
N PRO A 100 -8.70 -10.83 -4.42
CA PRO A 100 -8.73 -9.63 -3.63
C PRO A 100 -9.01 -9.96 -2.17
N LEU A 101 -8.33 -9.25 -1.27
CA LEU A 101 -8.62 -9.31 0.15
C LEU A 101 -9.89 -8.50 0.47
N TYR A 102 -10.12 -7.41 -0.29
CA TYR A 102 -11.36 -6.65 -0.27
C TYR A 102 -12.03 -6.76 -1.64
N SER A 103 -13.16 -7.48 -1.72
CA SER A 103 -14.07 -7.42 -2.86
C SER A 103 -15.16 -6.38 -2.57
N VAL A 104 -15.40 -5.47 -3.50
CA VAL A 104 -16.49 -4.48 -3.37
C VAL A 104 -17.83 -5.18 -3.30
N ASP A 105 -18.05 -6.17 -4.18
CA ASP A 105 -19.32 -6.89 -4.28
C ASP A 105 -19.65 -7.63 -2.97
N ALA A 106 -18.65 -8.28 -2.37
CA ALA A 106 -18.82 -9.10 -1.17
C ALA A 106 -18.68 -8.33 0.15
N HIS A 107 -17.88 -7.25 0.20
CA HIS A 107 -17.49 -6.64 1.48
C HIS A 107 -17.77 -5.16 1.61
N SER A 108 -18.22 -4.46 0.56
CA SER A 108 -18.42 -3.02 0.67
C SER A 108 -19.37 -2.70 1.83
N PRO A 109 -19.00 -1.77 2.74
CA PRO A 109 -19.87 -1.38 3.83
C PRO A 109 -21.17 -0.73 3.32
N MET A 110 -21.14 -0.14 2.12
CA MET A 110 -22.32 0.41 1.44
C MET A 110 -23.32 -0.66 0.99
N ARG A 111 -22.86 -1.90 0.79
CA ARG A 111 -23.71 -3.04 0.40
C ARG A 111 -24.12 -3.89 1.59
N THR A 112 -23.17 -4.15 2.49
CA THR A 112 -23.35 -5.08 3.60
C THR A 112 -23.90 -4.41 4.85
N GLY A 113 -23.72 -3.09 5.00
CA GLY A 113 -24.01 -2.36 6.24
C GLY A 113 -23.00 -2.61 7.36
N TRP A 114 -21.93 -3.39 7.11
CA TRP A 114 -20.94 -3.75 8.11
C TRP A 114 -19.56 -3.23 7.73
N LYS A 115 -18.78 -2.81 8.73
CA LYS A 115 -17.36 -2.49 8.53
C LYS A 115 -16.61 -3.73 8.03
N LYS A 116 -15.62 -3.51 7.16
CA LYS A 116 -14.69 -4.57 6.71
C LYS A 116 -13.25 -4.16 7.02
N THR A 117 -12.48 -5.08 7.61
CA THR A 117 -11.03 -4.94 7.72
C THR A 117 -10.34 -5.99 6.86
N ILE A 118 -9.34 -5.58 6.09
CA ILE A 118 -8.38 -6.45 5.41
C ILE A 118 -7.01 -6.28 6.05
N TYR A 119 -6.26 -7.37 6.14
CA TYR A 119 -4.98 -7.38 6.84
C TYR A 119 -4.15 -8.59 6.39
N TYR A 120 -2.83 -8.44 6.42
CA TYR A 120 -1.89 -9.55 6.32
C TYR A 120 -0.58 -9.17 7.02
N GLU A 121 0.20 -10.20 7.39
CA GLU A 121 1.51 -10.03 8.00
C GLU A 121 2.64 -10.45 7.06
N VAL A 122 3.82 -9.87 7.26
CA VAL A 122 5.09 -10.32 6.70
C VAL A 122 6.08 -10.54 7.84
N ARG A 123 6.68 -11.71 7.88
CA ARG A 123 7.78 -12.05 8.78
C ARG A 123 9.11 -11.88 8.05
N ILE A 124 9.96 -11.00 8.56
CA ILE A 124 11.27 -10.71 7.96
C ILE A 124 12.30 -11.67 8.54
N SER A 125 13.08 -12.34 7.68
CA SER A 125 14.13 -13.23 8.14
C SER A 125 15.16 -12.48 9.00
N PRO A 126 15.58 -13.01 10.16
CA PRO A 126 16.64 -12.41 10.97
C PRO A 126 18.01 -12.41 10.26
N ARG A 127 18.12 -13.10 9.12
CA ARG A 127 19.32 -13.15 8.27
C ARG A 127 19.43 -11.97 7.30
N ASN A 128 18.37 -11.16 7.16
CA ASN A 128 18.41 -10.01 6.27
C ASN A 128 19.40 -8.94 6.77
N ARG A 129 19.87 -8.10 5.85
CA ARG A 129 20.63 -6.89 6.19
C ARG A 129 19.73 -5.89 6.94
N ARG A 130 20.34 -4.94 7.64
CA ARG A 130 19.62 -3.95 8.47
C ARG A 130 18.61 -3.13 7.69
N GLU A 131 18.94 -2.76 6.46
CA GLU A 131 18.04 -2.09 5.53
C GLU A 131 17.24 -3.16 4.78
N VAL A 132 15.95 -3.28 5.08
CA VAL A 132 15.13 -4.37 4.56
C VAL A 132 14.51 -3.96 3.22
N SER A 133 14.89 -4.66 2.15
CA SER A 133 14.42 -4.41 0.78
C SER A 133 13.03 -4.99 0.48
N LEU A 134 12.03 -4.59 1.28
CA LEU A 134 10.65 -5.06 1.17
C LEU A 134 9.67 -3.92 1.43
N ALA A 135 8.58 -3.88 0.65
CA ALA A 135 7.47 -2.96 0.85
C ALA A 135 6.16 -3.75 1.04
N MET A 136 5.25 -3.24 1.87
CA MET A 136 3.97 -3.87 2.19
C MET A 136 2.82 -2.92 1.88
N GLY A 137 1.85 -3.36 1.11
CA GLY A 137 0.78 -2.50 0.63
C GLY A 137 -0.47 -3.22 0.15
N PHE A 138 -1.33 -2.45 -0.50
CA PHE A 138 -2.51 -2.90 -1.22
C PHE A 138 -2.59 -2.22 -2.59
N ALA A 139 -3.12 -2.93 -3.57
CA ALA A 139 -3.26 -2.42 -4.94
C ALA A 139 -4.62 -2.78 -5.55
N ALA A 140 -5.21 -1.81 -6.24
CA ALA A 140 -6.28 -2.00 -7.20
C ALA A 140 -5.67 -2.47 -8.54
N PRO A 141 -6.20 -3.54 -9.15
CA PRO A 141 -5.64 -4.07 -10.39
C PRO A 141 -6.09 -3.27 -11.63
N PRO A 142 -5.32 -3.31 -12.72
CA PRO A 142 -3.99 -3.92 -12.82
C PRO A 142 -2.91 -2.94 -12.32
N TYR A 143 -1.80 -3.45 -11.77
CA TYR A 143 -0.67 -2.66 -11.26
C TYR A 143 0.65 -3.07 -11.94
N PRO A 144 1.57 -2.14 -12.27
CA PRO A 144 2.82 -2.47 -12.96
C PRO A 144 3.75 -3.29 -12.06
N THR A 145 3.82 -4.60 -12.29
CA THR A 145 4.52 -5.53 -11.40
C THR A 145 6.04 -5.37 -11.33
N PHE A 146 6.63 -4.52 -12.18
CA PHE A 146 8.04 -4.15 -12.20
C PHE A 146 8.36 -2.90 -11.35
N ARG A 147 7.38 -2.43 -10.58
CA ARG A 147 7.46 -1.26 -9.69
C ARG A 147 7.14 -1.70 -8.26
N LEU A 148 7.72 -1.04 -7.26
CA LEU A 148 7.32 -1.24 -5.86
C LEU A 148 5.91 -0.67 -5.63
N PRO A 149 5.08 -1.31 -4.79
CA PRO A 149 3.74 -0.83 -4.49
C PRO A 149 3.79 0.57 -3.83
N GLY A 150 2.72 1.33 -4.01
CA GLY A 150 2.57 2.70 -3.51
C GLY A 150 3.02 3.78 -4.52
N TRP A 151 3.85 3.44 -5.51
CA TRP A 151 4.42 4.43 -6.42
C TRP A 151 3.50 4.95 -7.53
N HIS A 152 2.43 4.23 -7.82
CA HIS A 152 1.57 4.45 -8.98
C HIS A 152 0.11 4.27 -8.60
N ARG A 153 -0.79 4.73 -9.47
CA ARG A 153 -2.23 4.82 -9.23
C ARG A 153 -2.88 3.55 -8.67
N GLY A 154 -3.84 3.76 -7.76
CA GLY A 154 -4.61 2.70 -7.12
C GLY A 154 -3.77 1.85 -6.18
N CYS A 155 -2.69 2.38 -5.59
CA CYS A 155 -1.82 1.59 -4.75
C CYS A 155 -1.26 2.41 -3.58
N LEU A 156 -1.19 1.76 -2.41
CA LEU A 156 -0.49 2.28 -1.25
C LEU A 156 0.50 1.24 -0.72
N ALA A 157 1.58 1.69 -0.10
CA ALA A 157 2.49 0.82 0.62
C ALA A 157 3.32 1.56 1.68
N VAL A 158 3.90 0.79 2.60
CA VAL A 158 4.98 1.23 3.48
C VAL A 158 6.26 0.53 3.04
N HIS A 159 7.34 1.29 2.86
CA HIS A 159 8.63 0.77 2.41
C HIS A 159 9.56 0.51 3.59
N GLY A 160 10.33 -0.58 3.51
CA GLY A 160 11.09 -1.08 4.65
C GLY A 160 12.45 -0.45 4.88
N ASP A 161 13.02 0.17 3.84
CA ASP A 161 14.30 0.85 3.88
C ASP A 161 14.24 2.16 4.67
N ASP A 162 13.12 2.89 4.56
CA ASP A 162 12.92 4.19 5.21
C ASP A 162 11.74 4.23 6.21
N GLY A 163 10.78 3.30 6.12
CA GLY A 163 9.57 3.31 6.95
C GLY A 163 8.50 4.31 6.47
N SER A 164 8.67 4.90 5.30
CA SER A 164 7.76 5.89 4.72
C SER A 164 6.54 5.22 4.10
N LYS A 165 5.40 5.92 4.11
CA LYS A 165 4.18 5.55 3.39
C LYS A 165 4.14 6.22 2.02
N TYR A 166 3.71 5.48 1.01
CA TYR A 166 3.58 5.92 -0.38
C TYR A 166 2.16 5.64 -0.83
N ILE A 167 1.47 6.64 -1.37
CA ILE A 167 0.05 6.55 -1.77
C ILE A 167 -0.08 7.21 -3.12
N ASN A 168 -0.17 6.41 -4.18
CA ASN A 168 -0.13 6.91 -5.56
C ASN A 168 1.06 7.88 -5.81
N ASP A 169 2.18 7.69 -5.12
CA ASP A 169 3.24 8.70 -4.98
C ASP A 169 4.49 8.33 -5.78
N ARG A 170 4.75 9.11 -6.83
CA ARG A 170 5.88 8.90 -7.74
C ARG A 170 7.24 9.38 -7.19
N TRP A 171 7.28 10.23 -6.16
CA TRP A 171 8.42 11.14 -5.97
C TRP A 171 9.02 11.24 -4.57
N GLY A 172 8.34 10.82 -3.49
CA GLY A 172 8.92 11.08 -2.16
C GLY A 172 8.46 10.24 -0.98
N GLY A 173 7.24 9.72 -0.99
CA GLY A 173 6.65 9.15 0.22
C GLY A 173 6.50 10.18 1.33
N LYS A 174 5.87 9.76 2.43
CA LYS A 174 5.73 10.56 3.65
C LYS A 174 6.21 9.74 4.84
N ASP A 175 6.90 10.38 5.78
CA ASP A 175 7.32 9.74 7.03
C ASP A 175 6.11 9.10 7.74
N PHE A 176 6.29 7.88 8.25
CA PHE A 176 5.21 7.15 8.91
C PHE A 176 5.65 6.32 10.11
N ILE A 177 6.51 5.33 9.91
CA ILE A 177 7.03 4.48 10.99
C ILE A 177 8.55 4.36 10.90
N ALA A 178 9.17 3.73 11.90
CA ALA A 178 10.58 3.39 11.81
C ALA A 178 10.84 2.32 10.71
N PRO A 179 12.01 2.36 10.03
CA PRO A 179 12.41 1.35 9.07
C PRO A 179 12.27 -0.08 9.59
N PHE A 180 12.00 -1.01 8.69
CA PHE A 180 11.84 -2.42 9.02
C PHE A 180 13.17 -3.01 9.50
N GLN A 181 13.12 -3.98 10.41
CA GLN A 181 14.32 -4.64 10.93
C GLN A 181 14.25 -6.17 10.72
N PRO A 182 15.41 -6.82 10.51
CA PRO A 182 15.50 -8.27 10.49
C PRO A 182 14.88 -8.92 11.74
N GLY A 183 14.11 -9.99 11.53
CA GLY A 183 13.48 -10.77 12.61
C GLY A 183 12.11 -10.25 13.06
N GLN A 184 11.66 -9.08 12.58
CA GLN A 184 10.35 -8.54 12.93
C GLN A 184 9.21 -9.24 12.19
N THR A 185 8.04 -9.27 12.82
CA THR A 185 6.76 -9.58 12.16
C THR A 185 5.98 -8.28 12.03
N LEU A 186 5.77 -7.86 10.79
CA LEU A 186 5.09 -6.62 10.45
C LEU A 186 3.74 -6.94 9.84
N GLY A 187 2.78 -6.02 9.94
CA GLY A 187 1.48 -6.18 9.30
C GLY A 187 0.91 -4.86 8.85
N ILE A 188 0.09 -4.91 7.82
CA ILE A 188 -0.61 -3.76 7.27
C ILE A 188 -2.07 -4.12 7.03
N GLY A 189 -2.96 -3.19 7.37
CA GLY A 189 -4.39 -3.39 7.16
C GLY A 189 -5.13 -2.12 6.78
N MET A 190 -6.29 -2.30 6.16
CA MET A 190 -7.23 -1.24 5.82
C MET A 190 -8.60 -1.58 6.40
N THR A 191 -9.25 -0.60 7.03
CA THR A 191 -10.62 -0.71 7.54
C THR A 191 -11.54 0.23 6.79
N PHE A 192 -12.60 -0.34 6.21
CA PHE A 192 -13.63 0.36 5.44
C PHE A 192 -14.90 0.48 6.29
N THR A 193 -15.38 1.71 6.48
CA THR A 193 -16.59 2.01 7.26
C THR A 193 -17.51 2.91 6.44
N ALA A 194 -18.79 2.57 6.33
CA ALA A 194 -19.76 3.47 5.71
C ALA A 194 -19.90 4.75 6.55
N ARG A 195 -19.85 5.91 5.91
CA ARG A 195 -20.09 7.20 6.57
C ARG A 195 -21.58 7.52 6.56
N ASP A 196 -22.06 7.99 7.70
CA ASP A 196 -23.31 8.72 7.75
C ASP A 196 -23.00 10.17 7.38
N ILE A 197 -23.16 10.50 6.09
CA ILE A 197 -22.87 11.84 5.55
C ILE A 197 -23.81 12.92 6.11
N ASP A 198 -24.93 12.51 6.70
CA ASP A 198 -25.93 13.39 7.31
C ASP A 198 -25.75 13.50 8.84
N ALA A 199 -24.81 12.73 9.42
CA ALA A 199 -24.53 12.82 10.85
C ALA A 199 -23.92 14.19 11.22
N PRO A 200 -24.33 14.79 12.34
CA PRO A 200 -23.74 16.03 12.81
C PRO A 200 -22.22 15.85 13.04
N PRO A 201 -21.40 16.89 12.82
CA PRO A 201 -19.96 16.79 12.95
C PRO A 201 -19.58 16.31 14.35
N SER A 202 -19.00 15.11 14.41
CA SER A 202 -18.53 14.51 15.67
C SER A 202 -17.19 15.12 16.10
N TYR A 203 -17.02 15.34 17.41
CA TYR A 203 -15.73 15.72 18.00
C TYR A 203 -14.79 14.50 18.04
N GLY A 204 -14.17 14.19 16.90
CA GLY A 204 -13.16 13.13 16.72
C GLY A 204 -11.93 13.64 15.97
N PRO A 205 -10.89 12.81 15.80
CA PRO A 205 -9.70 13.19 15.02
C PRO A 205 -10.08 13.56 13.57
N ALA A 206 -9.25 14.38 12.94
CA ALA A 206 -9.46 15.07 11.66
C ALA A 206 -10.43 14.34 10.71
N GLN A 207 -11.59 14.96 10.48
CA GLN A 207 -12.56 14.48 9.51
C GLN A 207 -12.07 14.85 8.12
N THR A 208 -12.07 13.87 7.23
CA THR A 208 -11.78 14.06 5.80
C THR A 208 -12.72 15.12 5.24
N THR A 209 -12.19 16.14 4.56
CA THR A 209 -13.01 17.19 3.93
C THR A 209 -13.74 16.70 2.68
N GLU A 210 -13.40 15.52 2.17
CA GLU A 210 -14.03 14.91 1.00
C GLU A 210 -15.35 14.19 1.35
N GLN A 211 -16.39 14.45 0.56
CA GLN A 211 -17.74 13.85 0.66
C GLN A 211 -17.79 12.41 0.11
N VAL A 212 -16.81 11.57 0.44
CA VAL A 212 -16.80 10.16 0.01
C VAL A 212 -17.68 9.35 0.98
N PRO A 213 -18.55 8.43 0.53
CA PRO A 213 -19.46 7.71 1.43
C PRO A 213 -18.78 6.61 2.27
N ILE A 214 -17.48 6.38 2.08
CA ILE A 214 -16.70 5.38 2.82
C ILE A 214 -15.53 6.10 3.50
N ASP A 215 -15.31 5.77 4.77
CA ASP A 215 -14.11 6.11 5.53
C ASP A 215 -13.12 4.94 5.46
N VAL A 216 -11.85 5.25 5.21
CA VAL A 216 -10.78 4.26 5.04
C VAL A 216 -9.63 4.57 5.98
N GLU A 217 -9.49 3.79 7.04
CA GLU A 217 -8.34 3.86 7.96
C GLU A 217 -7.31 2.81 7.54
N ILE A 218 -6.06 3.22 7.34
CA ILE A 218 -4.93 2.33 7.15
C ILE A 218 -4.15 2.25 8.46
N PHE A 219 -3.73 1.06 8.85
CA PHE A 219 -2.93 0.85 10.04
C PHE A 219 -1.79 -0.12 9.79
N PHE A 220 -0.76 0.02 10.61
CA PHE A 220 0.44 -0.80 10.57
C PHE A 220 0.72 -1.39 11.95
N THR A 221 1.25 -2.60 11.97
CA THR A 221 1.55 -3.34 13.20
C THR A 221 2.97 -3.86 13.17
N ARG A 222 3.59 -3.91 14.35
CA ARG A 222 4.92 -4.45 14.57
C ARG A 222 4.89 -5.37 15.77
N ASP A 223 5.35 -6.61 15.58
CA ASP A 223 5.46 -7.65 16.59
C ASP A 223 4.18 -7.77 17.45
N GLY A 224 3.03 -7.83 16.77
CA GLY A 224 1.71 -7.99 17.38
C GLY A 224 1.13 -6.75 18.05
N ARG A 225 1.66 -5.55 17.78
CA ARG A 225 1.15 -4.28 18.31
C ARG A 225 0.94 -3.26 17.21
N LYS A 226 -0.08 -2.38 17.33
CA LYS A 226 -0.26 -1.25 16.41
C LYS A 226 0.93 -0.29 16.57
N ASP A 227 1.58 0.04 15.45
CA ASP A 227 2.77 0.89 15.37
C ASP A 227 2.42 2.28 14.79
N GLY A 228 1.41 2.34 13.93
CA GLY A 228 0.90 3.59 13.36
C GLY A 228 -0.42 3.41 12.62
N SER A 229 -1.08 4.52 12.28
CA SER A 229 -2.23 4.56 11.38
C SER A 229 -2.41 5.94 10.75
N TRP A 230 -3.12 5.99 9.64
CA TRP A 230 -3.56 7.22 9.00
C TRP A 230 -4.93 7.03 8.34
N ASN A 231 -5.63 8.14 8.11
CA ASN A 231 -6.84 8.14 7.29
C ASN A 231 -6.42 8.33 5.83
N LEU A 232 -7.03 7.60 4.89
CA LEU A 232 -6.71 7.70 3.46
C LEU A 232 -6.84 9.13 2.93
N HIS A 233 -7.82 9.89 3.41
CA HIS A 233 -8.06 11.29 3.03
C HIS A 233 -7.66 12.26 4.15
N GLU A 234 -6.58 11.95 4.90
CA GLU A 234 -5.99 12.93 5.82
C GLU A 234 -5.68 14.24 5.07
N GLU A 235 -5.87 15.39 5.73
CA GLU A 235 -5.55 16.71 5.14
C GLU A 235 -4.04 16.77 4.84
N GLY A 236 -3.68 16.50 3.59
CA GLY A 236 -2.37 16.82 3.06
C GLY A 236 -2.38 18.15 2.31
N ASP A 237 -1.20 18.67 1.99
CA ASP A 237 -1.06 19.84 1.13
C ASP A 237 -1.62 19.48 -0.26
N ALA A 238 -2.82 19.97 -0.57
CA ALA A 238 -3.55 19.69 -1.82
C ALA A 238 -2.78 20.06 -3.11
N GLU A 239 -1.65 20.75 -3.00
CA GLU A 239 -0.73 21.06 -4.10
C GLU A 239 0.25 19.91 -4.41
N GLN A 240 0.49 18.99 -3.48
CA GLN A 240 1.50 17.91 -3.60
C GLN A 240 0.88 16.51 -3.69
N ASP A 241 -0.33 16.32 -3.17
CA ASP A 241 -0.96 15.00 -3.09
C ASP A 241 -1.73 14.63 -4.37
N LEU A 242 -1.42 13.45 -4.91
CA LEU A 242 -2.18 12.87 -6.02
C LEU A 242 -3.51 12.29 -5.51
N PRO A 243 -4.58 12.29 -6.34
CA PRO A 243 -5.84 11.67 -5.97
C PRO A 243 -5.65 10.22 -5.52
N VAL A 244 -6.33 9.81 -4.45
CA VAL A 244 -6.25 8.45 -3.88
C VAL A 244 -7.11 7.41 -4.62
N THR A 245 -7.47 7.71 -5.87
CA THR A 245 -8.38 6.93 -6.70
C THR A 245 -8.01 5.45 -6.71
N GLY A 246 -9.00 4.60 -6.44
CA GLY A 246 -8.87 3.14 -6.38
C GLY A 246 -8.67 2.58 -4.98
N LEU A 247 -8.38 3.39 -3.97
CA LEU A 247 -8.18 2.95 -2.58
C LEU A 247 -9.38 3.23 -1.67
N GLU A 248 -10.38 3.95 -2.19
CA GLU A 248 -11.52 4.54 -1.47
C GLU A 248 -12.66 3.53 -1.18
N GLY A 249 -12.43 2.23 -1.41
CA GLY A 249 -13.42 1.18 -1.20
C GLY A 249 -14.36 0.91 -2.38
N PHE A 250 -14.11 1.50 -3.56
CA PHE A 250 -14.85 1.26 -4.81
C PHE A 250 -14.14 0.33 -5.80
N ASN A 251 -12.95 -0.15 -5.46
CA ASN A 251 -12.21 -1.11 -6.26
C ASN A 251 -11.87 -2.33 -5.41
N ASP A 252 -11.72 -3.47 -6.06
CA ASP A 252 -11.20 -4.65 -5.40
C ASP A 252 -9.72 -4.44 -5.06
N LEU A 253 -9.32 -4.78 -3.83
CA LEU A 253 -7.95 -4.58 -3.35
C LEU A 253 -7.26 -5.89 -3.07
N TYR A 254 -6.06 -6.00 -3.63
CA TYR A 254 -5.18 -7.15 -3.49
C TYR A 254 -4.05 -6.79 -2.54
N ALA A 255 -3.56 -7.76 -1.78
CA ALA A 255 -2.30 -7.58 -1.06
C ALA A 255 -1.19 -7.35 -2.08
N ALA A 256 -0.29 -6.41 -1.79
CA ALA A 256 0.84 -6.08 -2.64
C ALA A 256 2.14 -6.08 -1.81
N VAL A 257 3.08 -6.95 -2.16
CA VAL A 257 4.37 -7.07 -1.48
C VAL A 257 5.48 -6.76 -2.49
N GLY A 258 6.13 -5.63 -2.28
CA GLY A 258 7.26 -5.18 -3.08
C GLY A 258 8.56 -5.81 -2.60
N THR A 259 9.42 -6.22 -3.52
CA THR A 259 10.78 -6.69 -3.19
C THR A 259 11.78 -6.14 -4.20
N PHE A 260 12.97 -5.81 -3.71
CA PHE A 260 14.13 -5.42 -4.50
C PHE A 260 15.38 -6.00 -3.85
N GLU A 261 16.49 -6.10 -4.58
CA GLU A 261 17.75 -6.66 -4.09
C GLU A 261 17.55 -8.00 -3.31
N ASN A 262 18.38 -8.26 -2.29
CA ASN A 262 18.31 -9.47 -1.48
C ASN A 262 17.43 -9.26 -0.24
N VAL A 263 16.34 -10.02 -0.16
CA VAL A 263 15.46 -10.09 1.01
C VAL A 263 14.90 -11.51 1.16
N GLU A 264 14.74 -11.96 2.40
CA GLU A 264 14.10 -13.23 2.76
C GLU A 264 12.96 -12.99 3.75
N PHE A 265 11.79 -13.57 3.49
CA PHE A 265 10.56 -13.24 4.21
C PHE A 265 9.49 -14.35 4.12
N GLU A 266 8.46 -14.28 4.95
CA GLU A 266 7.20 -15.02 4.80
C GLU A 266 6.02 -14.05 4.73
N ILE A 267 5.15 -14.17 3.72
CA ILE A 267 3.83 -13.50 3.67
C ILE A 267 2.81 -14.41 4.36
N ILE A 268 2.01 -13.87 5.28
CA ILE A 268 1.10 -14.62 6.15
C ILE A 268 -0.33 -14.07 5.98
N PHE A 269 -1.14 -14.81 5.22
CA PHE A 269 -2.58 -14.59 5.09
C PHE A 269 -3.41 -15.43 6.07
N ASN A 270 -2.85 -16.53 6.57
CA ASN A 270 -3.52 -17.38 7.55
C ASN A 270 -3.68 -16.64 8.88
N HIS A 271 -4.90 -16.21 9.18
CA HIS A 271 -5.22 -15.42 10.38
C HIS A 271 -4.88 -16.11 11.70
N LYS A 272 -4.75 -17.44 11.71
CA LYS A 272 -4.36 -18.21 12.90
C LYS A 272 -2.88 -18.04 13.25
N GLU A 273 -2.06 -17.60 12.29
CA GLU A 273 -0.63 -17.37 12.46
C GLU A 273 -0.28 -15.91 12.67
N TRP A 274 -1.26 -15.00 12.63
CA TRP A 274 -1.02 -13.59 12.91
C TRP A 274 -0.59 -13.38 14.36
N MET A 275 0.42 -12.52 14.52
CA MET A 275 0.86 -12.06 15.82
C MET A 275 -0.08 -10.98 16.37
N TYR A 276 -0.61 -10.11 15.50
CA TYR A 276 -1.64 -9.15 15.87
C TYR A 276 -3.03 -9.79 15.90
N ARG A 277 -3.83 -9.44 16.90
CA ARG A 277 -5.22 -9.88 17.01
C ARG A 277 -6.14 -8.71 16.68
N LEU A 278 -6.82 -8.80 15.54
CA LEU A 278 -7.88 -7.89 15.09
C LEU A 278 -9.13 -7.99 15.97
#